data_AF-A0A5E4J779-F1
#
_entry.id   AF-A0A5E4J779-F1
#
_cell.length_a   1.000
_cell.length_b   1.000
_cell.length_c   1.000
_cell.angle_alpha   90.00
_cell.angle_beta   90.00
_cell.angle_gamma   90.00
#
_symmetry.space_group_name_H-M   'P 1'
#
loop_
_entity.id
_entity.type
_entity.pdbx_description
1 polymer ?
#
loop_
_entity_poly.entity_id
_entity_poly.type
_entity_poly.pdbx_seq_one_letter_code
_entity_poly.pdbx_strand_id
1 'polypeptide(L)'
;MSFGLRNPAYSFYERLLKAQILAGGAVYHVAIIQDGNRRYARQRGLSKLLGHRMGAETSEKVPDWCLEVGVKHLTLYAFSTENFGRDE
;
A
#
# COMPACT_ATOMS: atom_id res chain seq x y z
N MET A 1 -13.61 -8.71 1.33
CA MET A 1 -14.74 -8.05 0.64
C MET A 1 -14.89 -6.62 1.15
N SER A 2 -15.08 -5.68 0.21
CA SER A 2 -15.46 -4.27 0.37
C SER A 2 -14.33 -3.25 0.59
N PHE A 3 -13.77 -2.74 -0.52
CA PHE A 3 -13.13 -1.44 -0.57
C PHE A 3 -14.20 -0.35 -0.44
N GLY A 4 -14.05 0.51 0.57
CA GLY A 4 -14.88 1.68 0.78
C GLY A 4 -14.74 2.67 -0.38
N LEU A 5 -15.88 3.28 -0.74
CA LEU A 5 -16.17 4.13 -1.90
C LEU A 5 -16.45 3.35 -3.20
N ARG A 6 -17.66 2.75 -3.27
CA ARG A 6 -18.23 2.20 -4.50
C ARG A 6 -18.61 3.32 -5.47
N ASN A 7 -17.62 3.97 -6.09
CA ASN A 7 -17.85 4.65 -7.35
C ASN A 7 -17.77 3.59 -8.47
N PRO A 8 -18.85 3.31 -9.22
CA PRO A 8 -18.85 2.30 -10.27
C PRO A 8 -17.79 2.55 -11.35
N ALA A 9 -17.42 3.81 -11.59
CA ALA A 9 -16.34 4.15 -12.50
C ALA A 9 -14.98 3.64 -11.99
N TYR A 10 -14.72 3.75 -10.68
CA TYR A 10 -13.47 3.29 -10.08
C TYR A 10 -13.37 1.76 -10.10
N SER A 11 -14.47 1.05 -9.81
CA SER A 11 -14.48 -0.42 -9.91
C SER A 11 -14.28 -0.91 -11.34
N PHE A 12 -14.84 -0.22 -12.33
CA PHE A 12 -14.59 -0.54 -13.74
C PHE A 12 -13.13 -0.29 -14.13
N TYR A 13 -12.57 0.84 -13.69
CA TYR A 13 -11.17 1.20 -13.90
C TYR A 13 -10.22 0.17 -13.28
N GLU A 14 -10.46 -0.25 -12.04
CA GLU A 14 -9.67 -1.28 -11.36
C GLU A 14 -9.69 -2.61 -12.14
N ARG A 15 -10.85 -3.00 -12.69
CA ARG A 15 -10.96 -4.21 -13.52
C ARG A 15 -10.13 -4.12 -14.80
N LEU A 16 -10.12 -2.95 -15.46
CA LEU A 16 -9.31 -2.72 -16.66
C LEU A 16 -7.81 -2.79 -16.34
N LEU A 17 -7.37 -2.15 -15.25
CA LEU A 17 -5.97 -2.20 -14.82
C LEU A 17 -5.52 -3.62 -14.48
N LYS A 18 -6.35 -4.39 -13.75
CA LYS A 18 -6.07 -5.80 -13.46
C LYS A 18 -5.91 -6.63 -14.73
N ALA A 19 -6.81 -6.45 -15.70
CA ALA A 19 -6.70 -7.14 -16.99
C ALA A 19 -5.43 -6.76 -17.75
N GLN A 20 -5.03 -5.49 -17.73
CA GLN A 20 -3.81 -5.01 -18.37
C GLN A 20 -2.55 -5.61 -17.72
N ILE A 21 -2.49 -5.66 -16.38
CA ILE A 21 -1.36 -6.25 -15.64
C ILE A 21 -1.23 -7.74 -15.98
N LEU A 22 -2.35 -8.48 -15.98
CA LEU A 22 -2.34 -9.91 -16.27
C LEU A 22 -1.99 -10.22 -17.74
N ALA A 23 -2.30 -9.31 -18.67
CA ALA A 23 -1.96 -9.46 -20.09
C ALA A 23 -0.53 -9.01 -20.44
N GLY A 24 0.04 -8.06 -19.69
CA GLY A 24 1.32 -7.39 -19.98
C GLY A 24 2.58 -8.21 -19.68
N GLY A 25 2.43 -9.40 -19.10
CA GLY A 25 3.54 -10.25 -18.67
C GLY A 25 3.68 -10.29 -17.15
N ALA A 26 4.21 -11.40 -16.65
CA ALA A 26 4.22 -11.67 -15.21
C ALA A 26 5.27 -10.81 -14.47
N VAL A 27 4.79 -9.98 -13.54
CA VAL A 27 5.62 -9.33 -12.52
C VAL A 27 5.74 -10.29 -11.34
N TYR A 28 6.94 -10.80 -11.08
CA TYR A 28 7.14 -11.77 -10.01
C TYR A 28 7.56 -11.15 -8.67
N HIS A 29 8.15 -9.95 -8.69
CA HIS A 29 8.69 -9.29 -7.50
C HIS A 29 8.37 -7.80 -7.50
N VAL A 30 7.75 -7.33 -6.41
CA VAL A 30 7.50 -5.91 -6.14
C VAL A 30 8.22 -5.50 -4.85
N ALA A 31 8.87 -4.34 -4.87
CA ALA A 31 9.43 -3.70 -3.68
C ALA A 31 8.70 -2.38 -3.41
N ILE A 32 8.30 -2.14 -2.16
CA ILE A 32 7.57 -0.95 -1.74
C ILE A 32 8.31 -0.27 -0.58
N ILE A 33 8.55 1.03 -0.73
CA ILE A 33 9.02 1.90 0.33
C ILE A 33 7.81 2.61 0.94
N GLN A 34 7.55 2.34 2.21
CA GLN A 34 6.38 2.88 2.90
C GLN A 34 6.72 4.24 3.52
N ASP A 35 6.56 5.30 2.72
CA ASP A 35 6.77 6.67 3.17
C ASP A 35 5.46 7.44 3.29
N GLY A 36 5.48 8.52 4.07
CA GLY A 36 4.40 9.50 4.12
C GLY A 36 3.46 9.38 5.33
N ASN A 37 3.60 8.38 6.19
CA ASN A 37 2.73 8.19 7.37
C ASN A 37 2.60 9.45 8.24
N ARG A 38 3.71 10.16 8.51
CA ARG A 38 3.69 11.43 9.26
C ARG A 38 3.01 12.57 8.50
N ARG A 39 3.23 12.68 7.19
CA ARG A 39 2.58 13.68 6.33
C ARG A 39 1.07 13.43 6.26
N TYR A 40 0.68 12.17 6.11
CA TYR A 40 -0.71 11.70 6.11
C TYR A 40 -1.41 12.06 7.42
N ALA A 41 -0.76 11.82 8.56
CA ALA A 41 -1.30 12.19 9.88
C ALA A 41 -1.45 13.70 10.03
N ARG A 42 -0.42 14.48 9.68
CA ARG A 42 -0.45 15.95 9.77
C ARG A 42 -1.59 16.56 8.95
N GLN A 43 -1.82 16.08 7.73
CA GLN A 43 -2.89 16.56 6.86
C GLN A 43 -4.30 16.28 7.42
N ARG A 44 -4.43 15.33 8.35
CA ARG A 44 -5.68 14.94 8.99
C ARG A 44 -5.79 15.38 10.46
N GLY A 45 -4.82 16.13 10.97
CA GLY A 45 -4.78 16.52 12.39
C GLY A 45 -4.61 15.33 13.34
N LEU A 46 -4.04 14.22 12.87
CA LEU A 46 -3.82 13.00 13.67
C LEU A 46 -2.42 12.99 14.28
N SER A 47 -2.24 12.22 15.37
CA SER A 47 -0.92 11.98 15.95
C SER A 47 -0.03 11.18 15.00
N LYS A 48 1.29 11.32 15.14
CA LYS A 48 2.27 10.54 14.36
C LYS A 48 2.05 9.03 14.54
N LEU A 49 1.82 8.59 15.78
CA LEU A 49 1.55 7.18 16.10
C LEU A 49 0.35 6.64 15.33
N LEU A 50 -0.75 7.40 15.25
CA LEU A 50 -1.91 7.02 14.43
C LEU A 50 -1.56 6.95 12.94
N GLY A 51 -0.74 7.87 12.44
CA GLY A 51 -0.20 7.80 11.08
C GLY A 51 0.56 6.52 10.80
N HIS A 52 1.45 6.12 11.72
CA HIS A 52 2.21 4.87 11.60
C HIS A 52 1.30 3.64 11.64
N ARG A 53 0.30 3.62 12.54
CA ARG A 53 -0.69 2.55 12.63
C ARG A 53 -1.50 2.40 11.34
N MET A 54 -2.01 3.49 10.78
CA MET A 54 -2.77 3.46 9.52
C MET A 54 -1.88 3.04 8.33
N GLY A 55 -0.60 3.42 8.36
CA GLY A 55 0.41 2.92 7.44
C GLY A 55 0.50 1.39 7.51
N ALA A 56 0.67 0.83 8.71
CA ALA A 56 0.73 -0.61 8.95
C ALA A 56 -0.53 -1.35 8.51
N GLU A 57 -1.72 -0.83 8.83
CA GLU A 57 -3.01 -1.40 8.37
C GLU A 57 -3.15 -1.38 6.84
N THR A 58 -2.46 -0.46 6.16
CA THR A 58 -2.38 -0.45 4.70
C THR A 58 -1.39 -1.50 4.20
N SER A 59 -0.23 -1.62 4.86
CA SER A 59 0.78 -2.65 4.57
C SER A 59 0.19 -4.06 4.62
N GLU A 60 -0.67 -4.33 5.60
CA GLU A 60 -1.32 -5.64 5.77
C GLU A 60 -2.18 -6.07 4.58
N LYS A 61 -2.65 -5.12 3.76
CA LYS A 61 -3.47 -5.40 2.57
C LYS A 61 -2.63 -5.65 1.30
N VAL A 62 -1.38 -5.19 1.28
CA VAL A 62 -0.51 -5.29 0.11
C VAL A 62 -0.25 -6.74 -0.32
N PRO A 63 -0.02 -7.72 0.59
CA PRO A 63 0.14 -9.11 0.21
C PRO A 63 -1.07 -9.66 -0.56
N ASP A 64 -2.30 -9.35 -0.10
CA ASP A 64 -3.53 -9.78 -0.77
C ASP A 64 -3.60 -9.21 -2.19
N TRP A 65 -3.29 -7.92 -2.37
CA TRP A 65 -3.26 -7.31 -3.71
C TRP A 65 -2.19 -7.90 -4.61
N CYS A 66 -1.02 -8.24 -4.08
CA CYS A 66 0.04 -8.90 -4.83
C CYS A 66 -0.43 -10.28 -5.33
N LEU A 67 -1.09 -11.05 -4.46
CA LEU A 67 -1.64 -12.37 -4.80
C LEU A 67 -2.71 -12.27 -5.90
N GLU A 68 -3.59 -11.27 -5.83
CA GLU A 68 -4.64 -11.05 -6.84
C GLU A 68 -4.09 -10.85 -8.27
N VAL A 69 -2.86 -10.34 -8.41
CA VAL A 69 -2.22 -10.08 -9.72
C VAL A 69 -1.04 -11.00 -10.02
N GLY A 70 -0.81 -12.03 -9.19
CA GLY A 70 0.21 -13.06 -9.43
C GLY A 70 1.65 -12.69 -9.05
N VAL A 71 1.85 -11.63 -8.26
CA VAL A 71 3.16 -11.26 -7.70
C VAL A 71 3.53 -12.24 -6.60
N LYS A 72 4.68 -12.91 -6.73
CA LYS A 72 5.12 -14.00 -5.82
C LYS A 72 6.06 -13.53 -4.72
N HIS A 73 6.76 -12.44 -4.94
CA HIS A 73 7.75 -11.89 -4.03
C HIS A 73 7.40 -10.45 -3.71
N LEU A 74 7.40 -10.11 -2.42
CA LEU A 74 7.13 -8.77 -1.92
C LEU A 74 8.26 -8.37 -0.98
N THR A 75 8.87 -7.21 -1.22
CA THR A 75 9.80 -6.56 -0.29
C THR A 75 9.18 -5.29 0.24
N LEU A 76 9.04 -5.18 1.56
CA LEU A 76 8.52 -4.00 2.22
C LEU A 76 9.62 -3.34 3.05
N TYR A 77 9.87 -2.05 2.80
CA TYR A 77 10.76 -1.25 3.62
C TYR A 77 9.97 -0.64 4.78
N ALA A 78 9.91 -1.38 5.89
CA ALA A 78 9.11 -1.01 7.07
C ALA A 78 9.87 -0.08 8.04
N PHE A 79 11.20 -0.20 8.14
CA PHE A 79 12.00 0.59 9.06
C PHE A 79 13.46 0.70 8.57
N SER A 80 14.12 1.81 8.91
CA SER A 80 15.52 2.07 8.57
C SER A 80 16.36 2.32 9.81
N THR A 81 17.64 1.99 9.75
CA THR A 81 18.61 2.28 10.82
C THR A 81 18.76 3.79 11.09
N GLU A 82 18.51 4.64 10.10
CA GLU A 82 18.53 6.10 10.25
C GLU A 82 17.31 6.64 11.02
N ASN A 83 16.24 5.84 11.18
CA ASN A 83 15.07 6.25 11.95
C ASN A 83 15.26 6.12 13.47
N PHE A 84 16.29 5.41 13.96
CA PHE A 84 16.57 5.28 15.40
C PHE A 84 16.87 6.62 16.10
N GLY A 85 17.36 7.62 15.36
CA GLY A 85 17.68 8.95 15.91
C GLY A 85 16.56 10.00 15.74
N ARG A 86 15.38 9.60 15.27
CA ARG A 86 14.24 10.52 15.12
C ARG A 86 13.37 10.45 16.37
N ASP A 87 13.22 11.58 17.05
CA ASP A 87 12.24 11.70 18.13
C ASP A 87 10.82 11.42 17.59
N GLU A 88 10.22 10.34 18.09
CA GLU A 88 8.83 9.98 17.81
C GLU A 88 7.85 11.04 18.33
#